data_AF-D6TZN2-F1
#
_entry.id   AF-D6TZN2-F1
#
_cell.length_a   1.000
_cell.length_b   1.000
_cell.length_c   1.000
_cell.angle_alpha   90.00
_cell.angle_beta   90.00
_cell.angle_gamma   90.00
#
_symmetry.space_group_name_H-M   'P 1'
#
loop_
_entity.id
_entity.type
_entity.pdbx_description
1 polymer ?
#
loop_
_entity_poly.entity_id
_entity_poly.type
_entity_poly.pdbx_seq_one_letter_code
_entity_poly.pdbx_strand_id
1 'polypeptide(L)'
;MTEKPGIYAIRHLISGKVYIGSASNISKRWHRHKKDLRLGRHKNEHLQYAWTKYGEEAFVFEILELTSELDLREQFWIDYTGCINPDKGYNRCPTARSSRGFKRGPESEEYRKRKSLFLKGKCGIGNASPVHRGVDNHLAKLTENDVHEIRRKYGQHTFNGKGRKEGRNGGVTYQSLADEYGVSMSTIHDIILHVTWRHVT
;
A
#
# COMPACT_ATOMS: atom_id res chain seq x y z
N MET A 1 14.18 17.35 -21.21
CA MET A 1 14.85 16.56 -20.14
C MET A 1 15.24 15.22 -20.72
N THR A 2 16.48 14.78 -20.53
CA THR A 2 17.04 13.60 -21.20
C THR A 2 16.44 12.31 -20.67
N GLU A 3 15.69 11.60 -21.51
CA GLU A 3 15.20 10.23 -21.27
C GLU A 3 16.33 9.20 -21.49
N LYS A 4 17.51 9.47 -20.93
CA LYS A 4 18.69 8.65 -21.19
C LYS A 4 18.98 7.72 -20.01
N PRO A 5 19.31 6.44 -20.28
CA PRO A 5 19.79 5.53 -19.26
C PRO A 5 21.20 5.93 -18.83
N GLY A 6 21.53 5.69 -17.56
CA GLY A 6 22.87 5.92 -17.06
C GLY A 6 23.03 5.81 -15.55
N ILE A 7 24.23 6.18 -15.11
CA ILE A 7 24.68 6.21 -13.72
C ILE A 7 24.67 7.66 -13.24
N TYR A 8 24.19 7.87 -12.03
CA TYR A 8 24.14 9.16 -11.38
C TYR A 8 24.69 9.08 -9.95
N ALA A 9 25.06 10.24 -9.42
CA ALA A 9 25.37 10.39 -8.01
C ALA A 9 24.47 11.43 -7.33
N ILE A 10 24.28 11.25 -6.04
CA ILE A 10 23.76 12.25 -5.12
C ILE A 10 24.88 12.54 -4.12
N ARG A 11 25.48 13.72 -4.21
CA ARG A 11 26.66 14.10 -3.44
C ARG A 11 26.30 15.12 -2.39
N HIS A 12 26.74 14.88 -1.16
CA HIS A 12 26.72 15.90 -0.12
C HIS A 12 27.94 16.80 -0.28
N LEU A 13 27.72 18.10 -0.55
CA LEU A 13 28.76 19.05 -0.97
C LEU A 13 29.86 19.22 0.07
N ILE A 14 29.49 19.30 1.36
CA ILE A 14 30.46 19.59 2.44
C ILE A 14 31.31 18.36 2.76
N SER A 15 30.68 17.20 2.98
CA SER A 15 31.44 15.99 3.38
C SER A 15 32.07 15.25 2.20
N GLY A 16 31.67 15.54 0.97
CA GLY A 16 32.05 14.77 -0.22
C GLY A 16 31.39 13.39 -0.33
N LYS A 17 30.64 12.91 0.69
CA LYS A 17 29.94 11.62 0.68
C LYS A 17 28.99 11.50 -0.51
N VAL A 18 28.98 10.34 -1.16
CA VAL A 18 28.16 10.09 -2.36
C VAL A 18 27.23 8.90 -2.22
N TYR A 19 26.07 9.00 -2.85
CA TYR A 19 25.20 7.87 -3.17
C TYR A 19 25.30 7.62 -4.67
N ILE A 20 25.58 6.38 -5.09
CA ILE A 20 25.62 5.95 -6.49
C ILE A 20 24.36 5.17 -6.82
N GLY A 21 23.74 5.47 -7.96
CA GLY A 21 22.61 4.71 -8.47
C GLY A 21 22.58 4.67 -9.99
N SER A 22 21.87 3.68 -10.53
CA SER A 22 21.57 3.59 -11.96
C SER A 22 20.08 3.73 -12.28
N ALA A 23 19.76 4.16 -13.51
CA ALA A 23 18.39 4.25 -13.98
C ALA A 23 18.30 4.13 -15.50
N SER A 24 17.20 3.55 -16.00
CA SER A 24 16.86 3.61 -17.43
C SER A 24 16.35 4.99 -17.85
N ASN A 25 15.83 5.77 -16.91
CA ASN A 25 15.46 7.17 -17.09
C ASN A 25 15.89 7.95 -15.83
N ILE A 26 17.00 8.68 -15.95
CA ILE A 26 17.61 9.42 -14.83
C ILE A 26 16.66 10.50 -14.30
N SER A 27 16.01 11.26 -15.19
CA SER A 27 15.10 12.35 -14.80
C SER A 27 13.97 11.85 -13.89
N LYS A 28 13.30 10.77 -14.30
CA LYS A 28 12.23 10.14 -13.51
C LYS A 28 12.77 9.61 -12.17
N ARG A 29 13.99 9.05 -12.17
CA ARG A 29 14.62 8.52 -10.97
C ARG A 29 14.95 9.62 -9.97
N TRP A 30 15.49 10.74 -10.42
CA TRP A 30 15.81 11.91 -9.62
C TRP A 30 14.56 12.55 -9.01
N HIS A 31 13.50 12.73 -9.81
CA HIS A 31 12.23 13.23 -9.30
C HIS A 31 11.70 12.36 -8.15
N ARG A 32 11.76 11.03 -8.31
CA ARG A 32 11.38 10.10 -7.23
C ARG A 32 12.26 10.23 -5.99
N HIS A 33 13.58 10.29 -6.16
CA HIS A 33 14.50 10.50 -5.03
C HIS A 33 14.16 11.78 -4.25
N LYS A 34 14.07 12.92 -4.94
CA LYS A 34 13.74 14.20 -4.32
C LYS A 34 12.39 14.15 -3.61
N LYS A 35 11.36 13.62 -4.26
CA LYS A 35 10.03 13.46 -3.66
C LYS A 35 10.10 12.61 -2.39
N ASP A 36 10.74 11.45 -2.43
CA ASP A 36 10.80 10.55 -1.27
C ASP A 36 11.65 11.12 -0.13
N LEU A 37 12.75 11.82 -0.45
CA LEU A 37 13.61 12.50 0.53
C LEU A 37 12.88 13.66 1.23
N ARG A 38 12.15 14.48 0.48
CA ARG A 38 11.30 15.56 1.02
C ARG A 38 10.17 15.04 1.90
N LEU A 39 9.61 13.88 1.55
CA LEU A 39 8.54 13.22 2.32
C LEU A 39 9.06 12.35 3.48
N GLY A 40 10.37 12.28 3.71
CA GLY A 40 10.93 11.50 4.83
C GLY A 40 10.80 9.99 4.69
N ARG A 41 10.57 9.47 3.48
CA ARG A 41 10.25 8.05 3.23
C ARG A 41 11.23 7.37 2.27
N HIS A 42 12.40 7.97 2.09
CA HIS A 42 13.40 7.42 1.19
C HIS A 42 13.94 6.09 1.73
N LYS A 43 14.04 5.07 0.85
CA LYS A 43 14.45 3.71 1.25
C LYS A 43 15.84 3.63 1.88
N ASN A 44 16.72 4.56 1.55
CA ASN A 44 18.05 4.67 2.15
C ASN A 44 17.97 5.63 3.34
N GLU A 45 17.94 5.07 4.54
CA GLU A 45 17.81 5.82 5.79
C GLU A 45 19.03 6.68 6.07
N HIS A 46 20.25 6.20 5.77
CA HIS A 46 21.47 6.97 5.98
C HIS A 46 21.46 8.26 5.12
N LEU A 47 21.09 8.13 3.84
CA LEU A 47 20.90 9.29 2.98
C LEU A 47 19.75 10.18 3.45
N GLN A 48 18.63 9.59 3.92
CA GLN A 48 17.48 10.32 4.44
C GLN A 48 17.85 11.17 5.66
N TYR A 49 18.58 10.60 6.63
CA TYR A 49 19.02 11.33 7.82
C TYR A 49 19.96 12.47 7.47
N ALA A 50 20.92 12.23 6.56
CA ALA A 50 21.80 13.29 6.09
C ALA A 50 21.01 14.41 5.39
N TRP A 51 20.07 14.06 4.52
CA TRP A 51 19.18 15.02 3.86
C TRP A 51 18.36 15.85 4.84
N THR A 52 17.73 15.20 5.82
CA THR A 52 16.95 15.88 6.85
C THR A 52 17.82 16.79 7.73
N LYS A 53 19.08 16.41 7.98
CA LYS A 53 20.00 17.19 8.80
C LYS A 53 20.56 18.42 8.09
N TYR A 54 20.91 18.30 6.81
CA TYR A 54 21.67 19.33 6.09
C TYR A 54 20.85 20.11 5.05
N GLY A 55 19.60 19.69 4.76
CA GLY A 55 18.75 20.35 3.77
C GLY A 55 19.02 19.91 2.33
N GLU A 56 18.15 20.28 1.40
CA GLU A 56 18.24 19.88 -0.01
C GLU A 56 19.43 20.56 -0.72
N GLU A 57 19.65 21.82 -0.40
CA GLU A 57 20.71 22.69 -0.90
C GLU A 57 22.11 22.17 -0.60
N ALA A 58 22.28 21.32 0.42
CA ALA A 58 23.55 20.66 0.72
C ALA A 58 23.88 19.50 -0.25
N PHE A 59 22.96 19.12 -1.14
CA PHE A 59 23.14 17.99 -2.05
C PHE A 59 23.04 18.39 -3.52
N VAL A 60 23.92 17.79 -4.33
CA VAL A 60 23.90 17.91 -5.79
C VAL A 60 23.59 16.56 -6.44
N PHE A 61 22.78 16.61 -7.49
CA PHE A 61 22.46 15.46 -8.33
C PHE A 61 23.25 15.60 -9.63
N GLU A 62 24.12 14.63 -9.90
CA GLU A 62 25.05 14.66 -11.03
C GLU A 62 24.93 13.38 -11.87
N ILE A 63 25.08 13.50 -13.18
CA ILE A 63 25.17 12.35 -14.09
C ILE A 63 26.66 11.99 -14.17
N LEU A 64 27.00 10.75 -13.81
CA LEU A 64 28.37 10.25 -13.91
C LEU A 64 28.63 9.67 -15.30
N GLU A 65 27.64 8.96 -15.86
CA GLU A 65 27.81 8.25 -17.12
C GLU A 65 26.47 7.97 -17.78
N LEU A 66 26.36 8.18 -19.10
CA LEU A 66 25.20 7.75 -19.87
C LEU A 66 25.52 6.43 -20.55
N THR A 67 24.79 5.37 -20.21
CA THR A 67 25.07 4.01 -20.68
C THR A 67 23.84 3.13 -20.57
N SER A 68 23.74 2.10 -21.42
CA SER A 68 22.78 1.00 -21.31
C SER A 68 23.26 -0.10 -20.35
N GLU A 69 24.56 -0.20 -20.11
CA GLU A 69 25.21 -1.24 -19.29
C GLU A 69 25.14 -0.91 -17.79
N LEU A 70 23.91 -0.74 -17.30
CA LEU A 70 23.65 -0.10 -16.00
C LEU A 70 24.28 -0.86 -14.83
N ASP A 71 24.17 -2.18 -14.79
CA ASP A 71 24.60 -2.97 -13.63
C ASP A 71 26.14 -3.02 -13.53
N LEU A 72 26.82 -3.24 -14.66
CA LEU A 72 28.29 -3.25 -14.73
C LEU A 72 28.89 -1.88 -14.40
N ARG A 73 28.30 -0.80 -14.94
CA ARG A 73 28.82 0.55 -14.72
C ARG A 73 28.46 1.07 -13.33
N GLU A 74 27.29 0.72 -12.78
CA GLU A 74 26.97 1.01 -11.39
C GLU A 74 27.96 0.37 -10.43
N GLN A 75 28.31 -0.92 -10.66
CA GLN A 75 29.31 -1.60 -9.85
C GLN A 75 30.67 -0.89 -9.92
N PHE A 76 31.14 -0.56 -11.13
CA PHE A 76 32.39 0.18 -11.31
C PHE A 76 32.43 1.48 -10.50
N TRP A 77 31.36 2.28 -10.54
CA TRP A 77 31.30 3.54 -9.80
C TRP A 77 31.17 3.35 -8.29
N ILE A 78 30.50 2.29 -7.83
CA ILE A 78 30.46 1.91 -6.41
C ILE A 78 31.88 1.59 -5.92
N ASP A 79 32.62 0.77 -6.67
CA ASP A 79 33.98 0.35 -6.31
C ASP A 79 34.95 1.53 -6.36
N TYR A 80 34.87 2.34 -7.42
CA TYR A 80 35.73 3.52 -7.62
C TYR A 80 35.55 4.57 -6.52
N THR A 81 34.30 4.84 -6.11
CA THR A 81 34.02 5.87 -5.10
C THR A 81 34.15 5.36 -3.67
N GLY A 82 34.10 4.04 -3.45
CA GLY A 82 34.07 3.44 -2.12
C GLY A 82 32.83 3.86 -1.32
N CYS A 83 31.73 4.18 -1.98
CA CYS A 83 30.53 4.78 -1.39
C CYS A 83 29.75 3.87 -0.42
N ILE A 84 30.23 2.64 -0.22
CA ILE A 84 29.78 1.67 0.78
C ILE A 84 30.30 2.02 2.16
N ASN A 85 31.50 2.58 2.24
CA ASN A 85 32.05 3.03 3.51
C ASN A 85 31.20 4.21 4.01
N PRO A 86 30.59 4.15 5.22
CA PRO A 86 29.79 5.23 5.77
C PRO A 86 30.50 6.58 5.86
N ASP A 87 31.83 6.60 5.91
CA ASP A 87 32.65 7.82 5.90
C ASP A 87 32.77 8.44 4.51
N LYS A 88 32.60 7.64 3.44
CA LYS A 88 32.76 8.06 2.04
C LYS A 88 31.45 8.10 1.25
N GLY A 89 30.38 7.48 1.74
CA GLY A 89 29.13 7.45 1.00
C GLY A 89 27.92 6.92 1.76
N TYR A 90 26.86 6.74 0.99
CA TYR A 90 25.54 6.37 1.50
C TYR A 90 25.07 4.99 1.01
N ASN A 91 25.74 4.36 0.05
CA ASN A 91 25.33 3.06 -0.45
C ASN A 91 25.51 2.00 0.64
N ARG A 92 24.57 1.05 0.74
CA ARG A 92 24.60 -0.01 1.76
C ARG A 92 24.96 -1.39 1.21
N CYS A 93 24.75 -1.59 -0.10
CA CYS A 93 24.95 -2.87 -0.75
C CYS A 93 26.23 -2.80 -1.58
N PRO A 94 27.26 -3.64 -1.31
CA PRO A 94 28.51 -3.63 -2.06
C PRO A 94 28.34 -4.07 -3.50
N THR A 95 27.26 -4.76 -3.83
CA THR A 95 26.96 -5.22 -5.18
C THR A 95 25.83 -4.42 -5.81
N ALA A 96 26.01 -3.93 -7.03
CA ALA A 96 24.96 -3.39 -7.88
C ALA A 96 23.99 -4.51 -8.28
N ARG A 97 23.00 -4.80 -7.43
CA ARG A 97 21.93 -5.76 -7.74
C ARG A 97 20.70 -5.03 -8.26
N SER A 98 20.48 -5.16 -9.56
CA SER A 98 19.23 -4.81 -10.21
C SER A 98 18.25 -5.99 -10.13
N SER A 99 17.04 -5.74 -9.64
CA SER A 99 15.91 -6.66 -9.86
C SER A 99 15.23 -6.41 -11.22
N ARG A 100 15.72 -5.46 -12.03
CA ARG A 100 15.17 -5.14 -13.35
C ARG A 100 15.47 -6.32 -14.27
N GLY A 101 14.45 -6.83 -14.93
CA GLY A 101 14.58 -8.00 -15.81
C GLY A 101 14.67 -9.35 -15.08
N PHE A 102 14.68 -9.37 -13.73
CA PHE A 102 14.58 -10.62 -12.99
C PHE A 102 13.19 -11.22 -13.20
N LYS A 103 13.10 -12.18 -14.13
CA LYS A 103 11.93 -13.04 -14.27
C LYS A 103 11.92 -13.93 -13.05
N ARG A 104 10.87 -13.83 -12.22
CA ARG A 104 10.66 -14.81 -11.14
C ARG A 104 10.67 -16.19 -11.80
N GLY A 105 11.56 -17.07 -11.34
CA GLY A 105 11.55 -18.48 -11.75
C GLY A 105 10.19 -19.12 -11.44
N PRO A 106 9.90 -20.31 -11.99
CA PRO A 106 8.67 -21.02 -11.67
C PRO A 106 8.55 -21.14 -10.15
N GLU A 107 7.42 -20.67 -9.62
CA GLU A 107 7.13 -20.72 -8.20
C GLU A 107 7.08 -22.20 -7.79
N SER A 108 8.02 -22.67 -6.96
CA SER A 108 7.97 -24.04 -6.44
C SER A 108 6.59 -24.30 -5.82
N GLU A 109 6.02 -25.48 -6.09
CA GLU A 109 4.72 -25.86 -5.55
C GLU A 109 4.71 -25.77 -4.01
N GLU A 110 5.85 -26.05 -3.37
CA GLU A 110 6.05 -25.90 -1.94
C GLU A 110 5.96 -24.44 -1.48
N TYR A 111 6.53 -23.50 -2.24
CA TYR A 111 6.44 -22.07 -1.94
C TYR A 111 4.99 -21.58 -2.13
N ARG A 112 4.31 -22.02 -3.19
CA ARG A 112 2.89 -21.72 -3.42
C ARG A 112 2.02 -22.25 -2.28
N LYS A 113 2.27 -23.48 -1.83
CA LYS A 113 1.60 -24.09 -0.67
C LYS A 113 1.89 -23.30 0.61
N ARG A 114 3.15 -22.97 0.89
CA ARG A 114 3.56 -22.19 2.08
C ARG A 114 2.93 -20.78 2.10
N LYS A 115 2.93 -20.10 0.96
CA LYS A 115 2.31 -18.78 0.78
C LYS A 115 0.78 -18.87 0.91
N SER A 116 0.15 -19.89 0.32
CA SER A 116 -1.28 -20.15 0.47
C SER A 116 -1.66 -20.41 1.92
N LEU A 117 -0.89 -21.25 2.64
CA LEU A 117 -1.04 -21.50 4.07
C LEU A 117 -0.92 -20.21 4.89
N PHE A 118 0.08 -19.37 4.59
CA PHE A 118 0.30 -18.12 5.31
C PHE A 118 -0.81 -17.08 5.08
N LEU A 119 -1.36 -17.02 3.86
CA LEU A 119 -2.42 -16.08 3.47
C LEU A 119 -3.82 -16.59 3.83
N LYS A 120 -3.98 -17.89 4.11
CA LYS A 120 -5.26 -18.48 4.51
C LYS A 120 -5.74 -17.80 5.78
N GLY A 121 -6.86 -17.08 5.67
CA GLY A 121 -7.44 -16.36 6.79
C GLY A 121 -6.84 -14.98 7.06
N LYS A 122 -6.13 -14.35 6.10
CA LYS A 122 -5.63 -12.96 6.23
C LYS A 122 -6.18 -12.03 5.14
N CYS A 123 -6.61 -10.83 5.50
CA CYS A 123 -6.90 -9.71 4.60
C CYS A 123 -5.87 -8.59 4.81
N GLY A 124 -5.79 -7.62 3.90
CA GLY A 124 -4.71 -6.61 3.86
C GLY A 124 -4.52 -5.75 5.11
N ILE A 125 -5.40 -5.84 6.12
CA ILE A 125 -5.36 -5.07 7.38
C ILE A 125 -5.53 -6.00 8.62
N GLY A 126 -5.53 -7.33 8.47
CA GLY A 126 -5.74 -8.24 9.61
C GLY A 126 -6.11 -9.66 9.20
N ASN A 127 -6.73 -10.42 10.11
CA ASN A 127 -7.30 -11.72 9.75
C ASN A 127 -8.50 -11.49 8.80
N ALA A 128 -8.57 -12.27 7.71
CA ALA A 128 -9.72 -12.28 6.82
C ALA A 128 -10.95 -12.62 7.65
N SER A 129 -11.88 -11.67 7.71
CA SER A 129 -13.16 -11.91 8.33
C SER A 129 -13.80 -13.15 7.68
N PRO A 130 -14.38 -14.10 8.42
CA PRO A 130 -14.85 -15.41 7.91
C PRO A 130 -15.90 -15.39 6.78
N VAL A 131 -16.23 -14.22 6.25
CA VAL A 131 -17.57 -13.87 5.76
C VAL A 131 -17.89 -14.37 4.34
N HIS A 132 -16.94 -14.91 3.60
CA HIS A 132 -17.17 -15.25 2.18
C HIS A 132 -17.22 -16.75 1.91
N ARG A 133 -18.00 -17.50 2.70
CA ARG A 133 -18.40 -18.87 2.35
C ARG A 133 -19.89 -19.11 2.62
N GLY A 134 -20.71 -18.90 1.58
CA GLY A 134 -22.09 -19.38 1.54
C GLY A 134 -23.04 -18.39 0.86
N VAL A 135 -23.90 -18.91 -0.02
CA VAL A 135 -25.00 -18.17 -0.68
C VAL A 135 -26.16 -17.83 0.26
N ASP A 136 -26.13 -18.35 1.50
CA ASP A 136 -27.02 -18.01 2.62
C ASP A 136 -26.17 -17.89 3.91
N ASN A 137 -25.42 -16.80 4.08
CA ASN A 137 -24.52 -16.66 5.23
C ASN A 137 -25.18 -15.94 6.42
N HIS A 138 -25.61 -16.78 7.33
CA HIS A 138 -26.11 -16.56 8.68
C HIS A 138 -24.92 -16.38 9.64
N LEU A 139 -24.86 -15.30 10.42
CA LEU A 139 -24.49 -15.47 11.84
C LEU A 139 -25.76 -15.87 12.60
N ALA A 140 -26.36 -16.98 12.15
CA ALA A 140 -27.48 -17.81 12.64
C ALA A 140 -28.39 -17.27 13.76
N LYS A 141 -28.85 -16.01 13.66
CA LYS A 141 -29.81 -15.45 14.61
C LYS A 141 -31.09 -14.95 13.98
N LEU A 142 -31.07 -14.56 12.70
CA LEU A 142 -32.21 -13.92 12.04
C LEU A 142 -32.97 -14.93 11.17
N THR A 143 -34.27 -14.99 11.43
CA THR A 143 -35.28 -15.70 10.66
C THR A 143 -35.85 -14.80 9.56
N GLU A 144 -36.59 -15.36 8.60
CA GLU A 144 -37.31 -14.57 7.59
C GLU A 144 -38.27 -13.55 8.24
N ASN A 145 -38.88 -13.92 9.37
CA ASN A 145 -39.72 -13.02 10.16
C ASN A 145 -38.93 -11.83 10.72
N ASP A 146 -37.71 -12.05 11.19
CA ASP A 146 -36.87 -10.95 11.70
C ASP A 146 -36.49 -9.99 10.57
N VAL A 147 -36.25 -10.50 9.36
CA VAL A 147 -35.98 -9.68 8.18
C VAL A 147 -37.19 -8.82 7.80
N HIS A 148 -38.40 -9.39 7.81
CA HIS A 148 -39.64 -8.61 7.64
C HIS A 148 -39.81 -7.56 8.74
N GLU A 149 -39.53 -7.89 10.00
CA GLU A 149 -39.60 -6.95 11.12
C GLU A 149 -38.61 -5.80 10.97
N ILE A 150 -37.35 -6.09 10.58
CA ILE A 150 -36.30 -5.09 10.37
C ILE A 150 -36.72 -4.09 9.29
N ARG A 151 -37.21 -4.58 8.14
CA ARG A 151 -37.68 -3.72 7.04
C ARG A 151 -38.88 -2.88 7.44
N ARG A 152 -39.86 -3.46 8.16
CA ARG A 152 -41.02 -2.74 8.68
C ARG A 152 -40.63 -1.67 9.71
N LYS A 153 -39.71 -1.98 10.64
CA LYS A 153 -39.24 -1.06 11.70
C LYS A 153 -38.43 0.10 11.12
N TYR A 154 -37.62 -0.15 10.10
CA TYR A 154 -36.85 0.88 9.42
C TYR A 154 -37.73 1.73 8.47
N GLY A 155 -38.64 1.11 7.73
CA GLY A 155 -39.47 1.79 6.74
C GLY A 155 -38.68 2.22 5.50
N GLN A 156 -39.15 3.27 4.81
CA GLN A 156 -38.48 3.75 3.59
C GLN A 156 -37.15 4.44 3.91
N HIS A 157 -36.12 4.07 3.17
CA HIS A 157 -34.79 4.66 3.28
C HIS A 157 -34.79 6.13 2.84
N THR A 158 -34.33 7.02 3.72
CA THR A 158 -34.13 8.43 3.38
C THR A 158 -32.69 8.70 2.95
N PHE A 159 -32.47 9.77 2.17
CA PHE A 159 -31.13 10.17 1.70
C PHE A 159 -30.09 10.33 2.83
N ASN A 160 -30.53 10.62 4.06
CA ASN A 160 -29.66 10.80 5.23
C ASN A 160 -29.35 9.49 6.00
N GLY A 161 -29.69 8.32 5.46
CA GLY A 161 -29.41 7.03 6.10
C GLY A 161 -30.25 6.75 7.35
N LYS A 162 -31.45 7.34 7.42
CA LYS A 162 -32.44 7.09 8.49
C LYS A 162 -33.73 6.52 7.91
N GLY A 163 -34.39 5.68 8.68
CA GLY A 163 -35.75 5.21 8.39
C GLY A 163 -36.81 6.32 8.50
N ARG A 164 -37.76 6.39 7.57
CA ARG A 164 -38.89 7.35 7.59
C ARG A 164 -40.04 6.81 8.45
N LYS A 165 -40.42 7.52 9.52
CA LYS A 165 -41.68 7.30 10.29
C LYS A 165 -42.67 8.46 10.06
N GLU A 166 -43.96 8.21 10.23
CA GLU A 166 -44.96 9.28 10.41
C GLU A 166 -44.73 9.96 11.77
N GLY A 167 -44.22 11.20 11.76
CA GLY A 167 -43.99 12.00 12.97
C GLY A 167 -42.62 12.68 13.04
N ARG A 168 -42.56 13.87 13.63
CA ARG A 168 -41.43 14.82 13.54
C ARG A 168 -40.17 14.46 14.32
N ASN A 169 -40.12 13.37 15.10
CA ASN A 169 -38.92 12.99 15.84
C ASN A 169 -38.82 11.46 15.99
N GLY A 170 -37.73 10.87 15.48
CA GLY A 170 -37.32 9.50 15.80
C GLY A 170 -37.32 8.52 14.62
N GLY A 171 -36.38 8.67 13.68
CA GLY A 171 -36.07 7.63 12.69
C GLY A 171 -35.13 6.57 13.27
N VAL A 172 -35.36 5.30 12.95
CA VAL A 172 -34.48 4.19 13.36
C VAL A 172 -33.19 4.26 12.54
N THR A 173 -32.04 4.10 13.19
CA THR A 173 -30.74 4.04 12.52
C THR A 173 -30.35 2.59 12.28
N TYR A 174 -29.42 2.36 11.36
CA TYR A 174 -28.81 1.04 11.21
C TYR A 174 -28.19 0.56 12.53
N GLN A 175 -27.64 1.47 13.35
CA GLN A 175 -26.95 1.13 14.61
C GLN A 175 -27.93 0.62 15.65
N SER A 176 -29.07 1.29 15.81
CA SER A 176 -30.08 0.83 16.75
C SER A 176 -30.61 -0.57 16.41
N LEU A 177 -30.75 -0.90 15.12
CA LEU A 177 -31.20 -2.23 14.69
C LEU A 177 -30.09 -3.28 14.83
N ALA A 178 -28.85 -2.90 14.52
CA ALA A 178 -27.71 -3.78 14.68
C ALA A 178 -27.54 -4.22 16.14
N ASP A 179 -27.70 -3.27 17.08
CA ASP A 179 -27.60 -3.51 18.51
C ASP A 179 -28.78 -4.37 19.03
N GLU A 180 -30.02 -4.10 18.58
CA GLU A 180 -31.23 -4.85 18.96
C GLU A 180 -31.15 -6.34 18.58
N TYR A 181 -30.70 -6.62 17.36
CA TYR A 181 -30.62 -7.97 16.82
C TYR A 181 -29.26 -8.63 17.04
N GLY A 182 -28.30 -7.92 17.64
CA GLY A 182 -26.95 -8.40 17.90
C GLY A 182 -26.18 -8.79 16.64
N VAL A 183 -26.37 -8.02 15.57
CA VAL A 183 -25.72 -8.20 14.25
C VAL A 183 -24.87 -6.99 13.89
N SER A 184 -24.11 -7.08 12.81
CA SER A 184 -23.28 -5.97 12.36
C SER A 184 -24.11 -4.90 11.64
N MET A 185 -23.62 -3.65 11.69
CA MET A 185 -24.18 -2.53 10.94
C MET A 185 -24.34 -2.79 9.44
N SER A 186 -23.33 -3.38 8.83
CA SER A 186 -23.33 -3.73 7.42
C SER A 186 -24.40 -4.76 7.08
N THR A 187 -24.70 -5.67 8.02
CA THR A 187 -25.75 -6.69 7.85
C THR A 187 -27.13 -6.04 7.75
N ILE A 188 -27.45 -5.08 8.63
CA ILE A 188 -28.72 -4.35 8.58
C ILE A 188 -28.83 -3.53 7.30
N HIS A 189 -27.75 -2.86 6.91
CA HIS A 189 -27.68 -2.09 5.67
C HIS A 189 -27.98 -2.95 4.45
N ASP A 190 -27.36 -4.12 4.33
CA ASP A 190 -27.52 -5.01 3.18
C ASP A 190 -28.91 -5.65 3.10
N ILE A 191 -29.58 -5.85 4.26
CA ILE A 191 -30.98 -6.32 4.35
C ILE A 191 -31.96 -5.25 3.85
N ILE A 192 -31.75 -3.99 4.26
CA ILE A 192 -32.63 -2.86 3.92
C ILE A 192 -32.49 -2.45 2.44
N LEU A 193 -31.28 -2.54 1.89
CA LEU A 193 -31.03 -2.27 0.47
C LEU A 193 -31.33 -3.47 -0.44
N HIS A 194 -31.87 -4.56 0.09
CA HIS A 194 -32.15 -5.80 -0.65
C HIS A 194 -30.91 -6.36 -1.39
N VAL A 195 -29.71 -6.10 -0.88
CA VAL A 195 -28.47 -6.70 -1.39
C VAL A 195 -28.44 -8.19 -1.04
N THR A 196 -28.92 -8.52 0.17
CA THR A 196 -29.12 -9.87 0.73
C THR A 196 -30.61 -10.14 1.02
N TRP A 197 -31.01 -11.40 1.28
CA TRP A 197 -32.41 -11.80 1.56
C TRP A 197 -33.42 -11.33 0.50
N ARG A 198 -33.07 -11.54 -0.78
CA ARG A 198 -33.85 -11.04 -1.93
C ARG A 198 -35.18 -11.75 -2.15
N HIS A 199 -35.32 -12.97 -1.63
CA HIS A 199 -36.53 -13.78 -1.75
C HIS A 199 -37.60 -13.38 -0.72
N VAL A 200 -37.20 -12.77 0.39
CA VAL A 200 -38.11 -12.16 1.36
C VAL A 200 -38.52 -10.80 0.78
N THR A 201 -39.81 -10.51 0.64
CA THR A 201 -40.33 -9.21 0.16
C THR A 201 -40.82 -8.36 1.30
#